data_AF-A0A0C5FWQ6-F1
#
_entry.id   AF-A0A0C5FWQ6-F1
#
_cell.length_a   1.000
_cell.length_b   1.000
_cell.length_c   1.000
_cell.angle_alpha   90.00
_cell.angle_beta   90.00
_cell.angle_gamma   90.00
#
_symmetry.space_group_name_H-M   'P 1'
#
loop_
_entity.id
_entity.type
_entity.pdbx_description
1 polymer ?
#
loop_
_entity_poly.entity_id
_entity_poly.type
_entity_poly.pdbx_seq_one_letter_code
_entity_poly.pdbx_strand_id
1 'polypeptide(L)'
;MSSFRSRLDTLRGPIEPKPHNARSLAAFTANPGCRRRALLDAAGVDKDALAVHLGYPLPPTQSPRALSRGAQFEAQVKDQGGAELLSLLRNVLHLPLAEAAHSDLSVLGTSDKSLSVRHARTRSLILEAARGKGPSRTMLDHPVLVLMVSGRPVFLEPDLVAFQSEGVFHVVEIKSFAVIDGQAPGDKVAGAVLQGAAYIIALQELLASAGLDIDRVSTTLLLITPRDFTRRPMASTVDASQQIKSLRRQLNRLDGVEELLDQLPTGITFDLAYDGDDPRTRTATRDRDDLTKALNTTQARYRSNCRHHCQLALFCRSQAHDGQLVDVLGSAAREDLGSIDTIPAALGLADGSLSPAPDQEDLAAALRYAESIRNELFGGAA
;
A
#
# COMPACT_ATOMS: atom_id res chain seq x y z
N MET A 1 18.56 16.41 -9.01
CA MET A 1 18.31 15.55 -7.83
C MET A 1 18.40 16.28 -6.49
N SER A 2 19.38 17.17 -6.21
CA SER A 2 19.45 17.90 -4.92
C SER A 2 18.29 18.88 -4.69
N SER A 3 17.80 19.55 -5.74
CA SER A 3 16.65 20.47 -5.65
C SER A 3 15.33 19.75 -5.34
N PHE A 4 15.02 18.65 -6.05
CA PHE A 4 13.78 17.88 -5.83
C PHE A 4 13.67 17.34 -4.39
N ARG A 5 14.72 16.66 -3.91
CA ARG A 5 14.74 16.11 -2.56
C ARG A 5 14.64 17.22 -1.50
N SER A 6 15.35 18.32 -1.69
CA SER A 6 15.27 19.48 -0.80
C SER A 6 13.85 20.05 -0.74
N ARG A 7 13.13 20.14 -1.86
CA ARG A 7 11.74 20.63 -1.88
C ARG A 7 10.80 19.69 -1.12
N LEU A 8 10.95 18.37 -1.30
CA LEU A 8 10.20 17.37 -0.54
C LEU A 8 10.51 17.45 0.97
N ASP A 9 11.77 17.68 1.34
CA ASP A 9 12.17 17.88 2.74
C ASP A 9 11.57 19.17 3.31
N THR A 10 11.54 20.28 2.55
CA THR A 10 10.86 21.53 2.96
C THR A 10 9.37 21.32 3.22
N LEU A 11 8.68 20.56 2.37
CA LEU A 11 7.26 20.24 2.58
C LEU A 11 7.01 19.46 3.85
N ARG A 12 7.95 18.61 4.26
CA ARG A 12 7.82 17.77 5.44
C ARG A 12 8.28 18.46 6.73
N GLY A 13 9.22 19.38 6.62
CA GLY A 13 9.89 20.00 7.77
C GLY A 13 11.06 19.17 8.31
N PRO A 14 11.54 19.48 9.52
CA PRO A 14 12.83 19.04 10.05
C PRO A 14 12.86 17.59 10.57
N ILE A 15 11.73 16.89 10.50
CA ILE A 15 11.63 15.52 11.03
C ILE A 15 12.45 14.56 10.14
N GLU A 16 12.43 13.25 10.39
CA GLU A 16 12.86 12.25 9.40
C GLU A 16 11.65 11.79 8.56
N PRO A 17 11.83 11.38 7.29
CA PRO A 17 10.74 10.92 6.46
C PRO A 17 10.16 9.64 7.07
N LYS A 18 8.83 9.54 7.09
CA LYS A 18 8.15 8.29 7.44
C LYS A 18 8.54 7.23 6.42
N PRO A 19 9.21 6.13 6.81
CA PRO A 19 9.60 5.11 5.86
C PRO A 19 8.37 4.42 5.27
N HIS A 20 8.42 4.14 3.97
CA HIS A 20 7.46 3.23 3.36
C HIS A 20 7.72 1.79 3.80
N ASN A 21 6.70 0.96 3.65
CA ASN A 21 6.78 -0.49 3.80
C ASN A 21 5.85 -1.12 2.76
N ALA A 22 5.86 -2.44 2.61
CA ALA A 22 5.03 -3.11 1.61
C ALA A 22 3.54 -2.76 1.72
N ARG A 23 3.03 -2.51 2.94
CA ARG A 23 1.63 -2.09 3.15
C ARG A 23 1.37 -0.67 2.64
N SER A 24 2.26 0.28 2.90
CA SER A 24 2.07 1.66 2.42
C SER A 24 2.27 1.76 0.90
N LEU A 25 3.16 0.96 0.31
CA LEU A 25 3.31 0.83 -1.14
C LEU A 25 2.07 0.21 -1.80
N ALA A 26 1.55 -0.88 -1.25
CA ALA A 26 0.30 -1.50 -1.68
C ALA A 26 -0.86 -0.49 -1.69
N ALA A 27 -0.85 0.45 -0.75
CA ALA A 27 -1.91 1.43 -0.63
C ALA A 27 -1.88 2.52 -1.74
N PHE A 28 -0.77 2.68 -2.48
CA PHE A 28 -0.69 3.59 -3.63
C PHE A 28 -1.66 3.23 -4.75
N THR A 29 -1.90 1.94 -4.98
CA THR A 29 -2.78 1.48 -6.05
C THR A 29 -4.27 1.64 -5.71
N ALA A 30 -4.62 1.90 -4.44
CA ALA A 30 -6.01 1.98 -4.00
C ALA A 30 -6.73 3.26 -4.46
N ASN A 31 -5.99 4.36 -4.61
CA ASN A 31 -6.52 5.64 -5.09
C ASN A 31 -5.43 6.46 -5.81
N PRO A 32 -5.02 6.02 -7.02
CA PRO A 32 -3.87 6.57 -7.73
C PRO A 32 -4.07 8.02 -8.20
N GLY A 33 -5.32 8.49 -8.24
CA GLY A 33 -5.65 9.86 -8.68
C GLY A 33 -5.54 10.93 -7.60
N CYS A 34 -5.23 10.58 -6.35
CA CYS A 34 -5.21 11.53 -5.25
C CYS A 34 -3.88 12.31 -5.19
N ARG A 35 -3.88 13.55 -5.70
CA ARG A 35 -2.70 14.43 -5.73
C ARG A 35 -2.15 14.75 -4.34
N ARG A 36 -3.04 15.09 -3.38
CA ARG A 36 -2.66 15.32 -1.98
C ARG A 36 -1.89 14.14 -1.41
N ARG A 37 -2.41 12.93 -1.61
CA ARG A 37 -1.77 11.71 -1.12
C ARG A 37 -0.41 11.48 -1.79
N ALA A 38 -0.34 11.58 -3.12
CA ALA A 38 0.90 11.40 -3.86
C ALA A 38 2.01 12.33 -3.36
N LEU A 39 1.66 13.60 -3.10
CA LEU A 39 2.59 14.59 -2.55
C LEU A 39 3.08 14.23 -1.14
N LEU A 40 2.15 13.88 -0.23
CA LEU A 40 2.47 13.52 1.14
C LEU A 40 3.27 12.21 1.24
N ASP A 41 2.98 11.24 0.38
CA ASP A 41 3.73 9.99 0.26
C ASP A 41 5.14 10.26 -0.27
N ALA A 42 5.30 10.99 -1.39
CA ALA A 42 6.61 11.35 -1.93
C ALA A 42 7.48 12.16 -0.94
N ALA A 43 6.87 13.08 -0.20
CA ALA A 43 7.56 13.87 0.81
C ALA A 43 7.94 13.05 2.06
N GLY A 44 7.32 11.89 2.28
CA GLY A 44 7.51 11.08 3.49
C GLY A 44 6.84 11.68 4.73
N VAL A 45 5.71 12.35 4.57
CA VAL A 45 4.99 12.99 5.68
C VAL A 45 4.26 11.94 6.53
N ASP A 46 4.34 12.07 7.86
CA ASP A 46 3.62 11.22 8.80
C ASP A 46 2.13 11.59 8.81
N LYS A 47 1.37 10.95 7.93
CA LYS A 47 -0.07 11.17 7.77
C LYS A 47 -0.88 10.72 8.99
N ASP A 48 -0.39 9.77 9.79
CA ASP A 48 -1.06 9.39 11.05
C ASP A 48 -0.95 10.54 12.04
N ALA A 49 0.25 11.12 12.18
CA ALA A 49 0.46 12.29 13.04
C ALA A 49 -0.36 13.50 12.58
N LEU A 50 -0.43 13.76 11.27
CA LEU A 50 -1.32 14.79 10.71
C LEU A 50 -2.78 14.55 11.09
N ALA A 51 -3.27 13.31 10.89
CA ALA A 51 -4.65 12.95 11.19
C ALA A 51 -4.98 13.13 12.68
N VAL A 52 -4.09 12.69 13.58
CA VAL A 52 -4.22 12.89 15.03
C VAL A 52 -4.28 14.38 15.37
N HIS A 53 -3.33 15.16 14.85
CA HIS A 53 -3.24 16.60 15.14
C HIS A 53 -4.48 17.37 14.68
N LEU A 54 -5.03 17.01 13.52
CA LEU A 54 -6.25 17.59 12.95
C LEU A 54 -7.54 17.09 13.65
N GLY A 55 -7.46 16.13 14.57
CA GLY A 55 -8.62 15.59 15.29
C GLY A 55 -9.37 14.48 14.53
N TYR A 56 -8.75 13.86 13.53
CA TYR A 56 -9.32 12.78 12.69
C TYR A 56 -8.51 11.48 12.73
N PRO A 57 -8.10 10.96 13.91
CA PRO A 57 -7.31 9.74 13.98
C PRO A 57 -8.08 8.54 13.42
N LEU A 58 -7.42 7.70 12.61
CA LEU A 58 -7.95 6.39 12.28
C LEU A 58 -7.75 5.42 13.44
N PRO A 59 -8.72 4.51 13.70
CA PRO A 59 -8.49 3.42 14.63
C PRO A 59 -7.36 2.51 14.12
N PRO A 60 -6.63 1.85 15.03
CA PRO A 60 -5.62 0.88 14.64
C PRO A 60 -6.20 -0.19 13.71
N THR A 61 -5.52 -0.44 12.59
CA THR A 61 -5.99 -1.39 11.56
C THR A 61 -5.91 -2.86 12.01
N GLN A 62 -5.10 -3.17 13.02
CA GLN A 62 -4.91 -4.53 13.54
C GLN A 62 -4.97 -4.55 15.06
N SER A 63 -5.69 -5.52 15.62
CA SER A 63 -5.72 -5.73 17.06
C SER A 63 -4.44 -6.43 17.54
N PRO A 64 -4.02 -6.23 18.81
CA PRO A 64 -2.88 -6.96 19.39
C PRO A 64 -3.02 -8.48 19.28
N ARG A 65 -4.25 -9.00 19.37
CA ARG A 65 -4.56 -10.43 19.19
C ARG A 65 -4.30 -10.89 17.76
N ALA A 66 -4.63 -10.09 16.75
CA ALA A 66 -4.37 -10.41 15.35
C ALA A 66 -2.86 -10.43 15.06
N LEU A 67 -2.11 -9.48 15.62
CA LEU A 67 -0.64 -9.44 15.53
C LEU A 67 -0.01 -10.67 16.19
N SER A 68 -0.40 -10.98 17.43
CA SER A 68 0.12 -12.13 18.16
C SER A 68 -0.18 -13.46 17.45
N ARG A 69 -1.39 -13.60 16.88
CA ARG A 69 -1.76 -14.78 16.07
C ARG A 69 -0.91 -14.90 14.81
N GLY A 70 -0.62 -13.77 14.15
CA GLY A 70 0.32 -13.70 13.04
C GLY A 70 1.68 -14.26 13.40
N ALA A 71 2.31 -13.66 14.42
CA ALA A 71 3.65 -14.07 14.87
C ALA A 71 3.71 -15.53 15.33
N GLN A 72 2.69 -16.03 16.04
CA GLN A 72 2.63 -17.43 16.46
C GLN A 72 2.54 -18.39 15.27
N PHE A 73 1.72 -18.06 14.26
CA PHE A 73 1.59 -18.91 13.07
C PHE A 73 2.88 -18.90 12.24
N GLU A 74 3.50 -17.74 12.08
CA GLU A 74 4.79 -17.63 11.39
C GLU A 74 5.89 -18.43 12.09
N ALA A 75 6.01 -18.28 13.42
CA ALA A 75 6.96 -19.06 14.21
C ALA A 75 6.72 -20.57 14.10
N GLN A 76 5.46 -21.00 14.07
CA GLN A 76 5.11 -22.40 13.86
C GLN A 76 5.55 -22.91 12.48
N VAL A 77 5.33 -22.13 11.42
CA VAL A 77 5.73 -22.47 10.04
C VAL A 77 7.26 -22.58 9.89
N LYS A 78 7.98 -21.74 10.64
CA LYS A 78 9.46 -21.66 10.62
C LYS A 78 10.15 -22.55 11.66
N ASP A 79 9.39 -23.27 12.48
CA ASP A 79 9.95 -24.17 13.50
C ASP A 79 10.82 -25.27 12.88
N GLN A 80 11.70 -25.87 13.69
CA GLN A 80 12.60 -26.96 13.28
C GLN A 80 13.43 -26.62 12.03
N GLY A 81 13.85 -25.35 11.89
CA GLY A 81 14.63 -24.88 10.75
C GLY A 81 13.83 -24.79 9.44
N GLY A 82 12.50 -24.66 9.53
CA GLY A 82 11.62 -24.53 8.37
C GLY A 82 11.34 -25.84 7.63
N ALA A 83 11.43 -26.99 8.31
CA ALA A 83 11.22 -28.29 7.67
C ALA A 83 9.81 -28.45 7.05
N GLU A 84 8.77 -28.00 7.76
CA GLU A 84 7.39 -28.01 7.25
C GLU A 84 7.23 -27.05 6.06
N LEU A 85 7.78 -25.83 6.16
CA LEU A 85 7.81 -24.85 5.08
C LEU A 85 8.51 -25.41 3.83
N LEU A 86 9.68 -26.03 3.97
CA LEU A 86 10.42 -26.64 2.88
C LEU A 86 9.63 -27.78 2.22
N SER A 87 8.92 -28.59 3.00
CA SER A 87 8.04 -29.64 2.48
C SER A 87 6.90 -29.06 1.63
N LEU A 88 6.25 -27.99 2.12
CA LEU A 88 5.21 -27.29 1.37
C LEU A 88 5.73 -26.69 0.07
N LEU A 89 6.89 -26.02 0.13
CA LEU A 89 7.52 -25.42 -1.04
C LEU A 89 7.99 -26.47 -2.05
N ARG A 90 8.55 -27.59 -1.61
CA ARG A 90 8.88 -28.74 -2.49
C ARG A 90 7.68 -29.24 -3.25
N ASN A 91 6.53 -29.37 -2.59
CA ASN A 91 5.31 -29.86 -3.22
C ASN A 91 4.79 -28.88 -4.29
N VAL A 92 4.83 -27.57 -4.02
CA VAL A 92 4.29 -26.54 -4.92
C VAL A 92 5.27 -26.16 -6.03
N LEU A 93 6.56 -26.15 -5.75
CA LEU A 93 7.63 -25.76 -6.68
C LEU A 93 8.35 -26.96 -7.31
N HIS A 94 7.96 -28.19 -6.96
CA HIS A 94 8.56 -29.43 -7.46
C HIS A 94 10.09 -29.52 -7.22
N LEU A 95 10.57 -29.02 -6.07
CA LEU A 95 12.00 -28.98 -5.76
C LEU A 95 12.57 -30.38 -5.48
N PRO A 96 13.79 -30.71 -5.95
CA PRO A 96 14.43 -31.99 -5.68
C PRO A 96 14.83 -32.14 -4.20
N LEU A 97 14.90 -33.39 -3.71
CA LEU A 97 15.22 -33.68 -2.30
C LEU A 97 16.59 -33.18 -1.85
N ALA A 98 17.57 -33.14 -2.76
CA ALA A 98 18.92 -32.66 -2.48
C ALA A 98 18.98 -31.16 -2.14
N GLU A 99 17.92 -30.41 -2.45
CA GLU A 99 17.81 -28.99 -2.13
C GLU A 99 17.18 -28.82 -0.73
N ALA A 100 18.05 -28.58 0.24
CA ALA A 100 17.68 -28.34 1.63
C ALA A 100 18.67 -27.36 2.28
N ALA A 101 18.56 -26.08 1.95
CA ALA A 101 19.36 -25.06 2.61
C ALA A 101 18.49 -23.86 2.97
N HIS A 102 18.42 -23.59 4.28
CA HIS A 102 17.71 -22.49 4.90
C HIS A 102 18.73 -21.52 5.51
N SER A 103 18.57 -20.22 5.26
CA SER A 103 19.42 -19.19 5.85
C SER A 103 18.56 -18.06 6.40
N ASP A 104 18.50 -17.95 7.71
CA ASP A 104 17.84 -16.85 8.41
C ASP A 104 18.76 -15.63 8.46
N LEU A 105 18.29 -14.51 7.93
CA LEU A 105 19.01 -13.23 7.90
C LEU A 105 18.60 -12.29 9.03
N SER A 106 17.58 -12.62 9.82
CA SER A 106 17.21 -11.89 11.03
C SER A 106 18.28 -12.01 12.14
N VAL A 107 19.11 -13.07 12.10
CA VAL A 107 20.25 -13.28 13.01
C VAL A 107 21.28 -12.14 12.99
N LEU A 108 21.31 -11.33 11.94
CA LEU A 108 22.16 -10.13 11.82
C LEU A 108 21.57 -8.90 12.53
N GLY A 109 20.41 -9.04 13.17
CA GLY A 109 19.71 -8.03 13.96
C GLY A 109 18.41 -7.57 13.33
N THR A 110 17.43 -7.23 14.16
CA THR A 110 16.06 -6.85 13.74
C THR A 110 15.77 -5.34 13.84
N SER A 111 16.78 -4.52 14.12
CA SER A 111 16.63 -3.07 14.26
C SER A 111 16.79 -2.33 12.92
N ASP A 112 16.28 -1.11 12.83
CA ASP A 112 16.48 -0.26 11.64
C ASP A 112 17.97 -0.08 11.28
N LYS A 113 18.85 -0.02 12.29
CA LYS A 113 20.30 0.12 12.11
C LYS A 113 20.95 -1.09 11.44
N SER A 114 20.34 -2.28 11.54
CA SER A 114 20.85 -3.49 10.91
C SER A 114 20.29 -3.74 9.51
N LEU A 115 19.29 -2.96 9.05
CA LEU A 115 18.66 -3.14 7.73
C LEU A 115 19.65 -3.00 6.58
N SER A 116 20.58 -2.04 6.64
CA SER A 116 21.61 -1.86 5.60
C SER A 116 22.57 -3.05 5.50
N VAL A 117 23.00 -3.58 6.65
CA VAL A 117 23.88 -4.76 6.75
C VAL A 117 23.14 -6.01 6.25
N ARG A 118 21.89 -6.19 6.69
CA ARG A 118 21.03 -7.28 6.21
C ARG A 118 20.79 -7.19 4.72
N HIS A 119 20.50 -6.02 4.19
CA HIS A 119 20.34 -5.80 2.75
C HIS A 119 21.60 -6.18 1.97
N ALA A 120 22.78 -5.73 2.42
CA ALA A 120 24.04 -6.08 1.79
C ALA A 120 24.26 -7.61 1.76
N ARG A 121 23.93 -8.31 2.86
CA ARG A 121 24.01 -9.77 2.91
C ARG A 121 22.99 -10.45 2.00
N THR A 122 21.72 -10.01 2.03
CA THR A 122 20.65 -10.47 1.14
C THR A 122 21.07 -10.34 -0.32
N ARG A 123 21.56 -9.17 -0.72
CA ARG A 123 22.08 -8.90 -2.07
C ARG A 123 23.18 -9.88 -2.47
N SER A 124 24.17 -10.11 -1.62
CA SER A 124 25.25 -11.06 -1.93
C SER A 124 24.70 -12.46 -2.21
N LEU A 125 23.85 -12.97 -1.32
CA LEU A 125 23.31 -14.34 -1.41
C LEU A 125 22.42 -14.53 -2.64
N ILE A 126 21.56 -13.56 -2.95
CA ILE A 126 20.69 -13.61 -4.13
C ILE A 126 21.53 -13.57 -5.41
N LEU A 127 22.54 -12.70 -5.49
CA LEU A 127 23.38 -12.59 -6.69
C LEU A 127 24.34 -13.78 -6.87
N GLU A 128 24.83 -14.36 -5.78
CA GLU A 128 25.56 -15.63 -5.79
C GLU A 128 24.68 -16.74 -6.36
N ALA A 129 23.49 -16.94 -5.79
CA ALA A 129 22.53 -17.93 -6.26
C ALA A 129 22.14 -17.70 -7.73
N ALA A 130 21.88 -16.45 -8.11
CA ALA A 130 21.53 -16.11 -9.48
C ALA A 130 22.67 -16.50 -10.45
N ARG A 131 23.92 -16.29 -10.08
CA ARG A 131 25.08 -16.60 -10.95
C ARG A 131 25.49 -18.08 -10.91
N GLY A 132 24.76 -18.93 -10.19
CA GLY A 132 25.15 -20.33 -9.97
C GLY A 132 26.45 -20.46 -9.18
N LYS A 133 26.75 -19.48 -8.32
CA LYS A 133 27.96 -19.46 -7.47
C LYS A 133 27.56 -19.72 -6.02
N GLY A 134 28.41 -20.42 -5.28
CA GLY A 134 28.20 -20.72 -3.86
C GLY A 134 27.45 -22.03 -3.61
N PRO A 135 27.16 -22.35 -2.34
CA PRO A 135 26.46 -23.58 -1.99
C PRO A 135 25.02 -23.53 -2.49
N SER A 136 24.44 -24.69 -2.83
CA SER A 136 23.00 -24.79 -3.13
C SER A 136 22.21 -24.20 -1.95
N ARG A 137 21.41 -23.16 -2.23
CA ARG A 137 20.50 -22.52 -1.28
C ARG A 137 19.09 -22.72 -1.79
N THR A 138 18.16 -22.97 -0.87
CA THR A 138 16.76 -23.18 -1.23
C THR A 138 15.87 -22.07 -0.68
N MET A 139 16.23 -21.47 0.47
CA MET A 139 15.41 -20.49 1.15
C MET A 139 16.24 -19.43 1.89
N LEU A 140 15.91 -18.15 1.71
CA LEU A 140 16.31 -17.06 2.61
C LEU A 140 15.12 -16.63 3.44
N ASP A 141 15.29 -16.67 4.75
CA ASP A 141 14.30 -16.22 5.72
C ASP A 141 14.61 -14.78 6.15
N HIS A 142 13.56 -13.97 6.20
CA HIS A 142 13.61 -12.53 6.42
C HIS A 142 14.70 -11.79 5.63
N PRO A 143 14.78 -11.95 4.28
CA PRO A 143 15.66 -11.14 3.47
C PRO A 143 15.27 -9.66 3.54
N VAL A 144 16.24 -8.76 3.32
CA VAL A 144 15.97 -7.33 3.18
C VAL A 144 16.22 -6.92 1.72
N LEU A 145 15.14 -6.59 1.02
CA LEU A 145 15.17 -6.01 -0.32
C LEU A 145 15.08 -4.48 -0.24
N VAL A 146 15.48 -3.80 -1.30
CA VAL A 146 15.37 -2.34 -1.40
C VAL A 146 14.62 -1.99 -2.66
N LEU A 147 13.66 -1.08 -2.53
CA LEU A 147 12.94 -0.45 -3.62
C LEU A 147 13.19 1.06 -3.57
N MET A 148 13.40 1.71 -4.72
CA MET A 148 13.51 3.17 -4.76
C MET A 148 12.11 3.80 -4.90
N VAL A 149 11.80 4.77 -4.05
CA VAL A 149 10.52 5.51 -4.10
C VAL A 149 10.81 7.00 -3.98
N SER A 150 10.49 7.77 -5.02
CA SER A 150 10.77 9.22 -5.07
C SER A 150 12.22 9.56 -4.69
N GLY A 151 13.16 8.74 -5.18
CA GLY A 151 14.60 8.90 -4.91
C GLY A 151 15.08 8.47 -3.53
N ARG A 152 14.25 7.81 -2.70
CA ARG A 152 14.63 7.27 -1.38
C ARG A 152 14.61 5.74 -1.35
N PRO A 153 15.57 5.09 -0.68
CA PRO A 153 15.53 3.65 -0.48
C PRO A 153 14.46 3.28 0.54
N VAL A 154 13.64 2.30 0.18
CA VAL A 154 12.63 1.68 1.04
C VAL A 154 13.08 0.25 1.29
N PHE A 155 13.40 -0.06 2.55
CA PHE A 155 13.75 -1.41 2.96
C PHE A 155 12.46 -2.24 3.12
N LEU A 156 12.47 -3.41 2.50
CA LEU A 156 11.34 -4.32 2.43
C LEU A 156 11.77 -5.69 2.94
N GLU A 157 10.98 -6.25 3.85
CA GLU A 157 11.25 -7.54 4.49
C GLU A 157 10.16 -8.55 4.11
N PRO A 158 10.31 -9.28 2.99
CA PRO A 158 9.48 -10.45 2.72
C PRO A 158 9.66 -11.49 3.83
N ASP A 159 8.64 -12.32 4.05
CA ASP A 159 8.77 -13.40 5.04
C ASP A 159 9.81 -14.43 4.62
N LEU A 160 9.89 -14.73 3.31
CA LEU A 160 10.87 -15.66 2.74
C LEU A 160 11.05 -15.42 1.22
N VAL A 161 12.27 -15.65 0.73
CA VAL A 161 12.57 -15.79 -0.71
C VAL A 161 13.07 -17.21 -0.94
N ALA A 162 12.35 -17.96 -1.76
CA ALA A 162 12.72 -19.31 -2.17
C ALA A 162 13.45 -19.31 -3.52
N PHE A 163 14.38 -20.24 -3.67
CA PHE A 163 15.15 -20.47 -4.88
C PHE A 163 14.75 -21.81 -5.48
N GLN A 164 14.39 -21.80 -6.75
CA GLN A 164 14.13 -23.03 -7.50
C GLN A 164 15.42 -23.55 -8.15
N SER A 165 15.62 -24.87 -8.16
CA SER A 165 16.46 -25.55 -9.16
C SER A 165 15.95 -25.19 -10.55
N GLU A 166 16.78 -24.67 -11.46
CA GLU A 166 16.46 -23.95 -12.73
C GLU A 166 16.54 -22.41 -12.63
N GLY A 167 16.76 -21.87 -11.43
CA GLY A 167 17.26 -20.50 -11.26
C GLY A 167 16.19 -19.41 -11.25
N VAL A 168 14.93 -19.77 -10.98
CA VAL A 168 13.83 -18.83 -10.72
C VAL A 168 13.65 -18.58 -9.21
N PHE A 169 13.50 -17.31 -8.85
CA PHE A 169 13.24 -16.84 -7.49
C PHE A 169 11.74 -16.70 -7.25
N HIS A 170 11.27 -17.15 -6.09
CA HIS A 170 9.89 -17.00 -5.64
C HIS A 170 9.82 -16.21 -4.35
N VAL A 171 8.92 -15.23 -4.29
CA VAL A 171 8.56 -14.57 -3.03
C VAL A 171 7.51 -15.42 -2.32
N VAL A 172 7.68 -15.59 -1.02
CA VAL A 172 6.76 -16.33 -0.15
C VAL A 172 6.30 -15.44 0.99
N GLU A 173 5.00 -15.37 1.17
CA GLU A 173 4.35 -14.60 2.24
C GLU A 173 3.57 -15.52 3.17
N ILE A 174 3.79 -15.38 4.47
CA ILE A 174 3.13 -16.15 5.52
C ILE A 174 2.04 -15.27 6.14
N LYS A 175 0.78 -15.70 6.02
CA LYS A 175 -0.37 -14.95 6.53
C LYS A 175 -1.23 -15.81 7.43
N SER A 176 -1.75 -15.23 8.51
CA SER A 176 -2.54 -15.95 9.53
C SER A 176 -4.05 -15.96 9.28
N PHE A 177 -4.51 -15.59 8.09
CA PHE A 177 -5.92 -15.76 7.71
C PHE A 177 -6.16 -17.17 7.18
N ALA A 178 -7.20 -17.83 7.67
CA ALA A 178 -7.55 -19.17 7.26
C ALA A 178 -8.10 -19.21 5.83
N VAL A 179 -7.79 -20.28 5.11
CA VAL A 179 -8.43 -20.68 3.87
C VAL A 179 -9.43 -21.77 4.23
N ILE A 180 -10.72 -21.46 4.16
CA ILE A 180 -11.82 -22.34 4.59
C ILE A 180 -12.40 -23.00 3.34
N ASP A 181 -12.37 -24.33 3.27
CA ASP A 181 -12.89 -25.08 2.12
C ASP A 181 -12.29 -24.61 0.78
N GLY A 182 -11.00 -24.27 0.80
CA GLY A 182 -10.29 -23.73 -0.36
C GLY A 182 -10.57 -22.25 -0.67
N GLN A 183 -11.42 -21.58 0.11
CA GLN A 183 -11.77 -20.17 -0.07
C GLN A 183 -11.08 -19.27 0.96
N ALA A 184 -10.30 -18.32 0.45
CA ALA A 184 -9.62 -17.32 1.25
C ALA A 184 -10.41 -16.00 1.26
N PRO A 185 -10.36 -15.20 2.35
CA PRO A 185 -10.97 -13.87 2.36
C PRO A 185 -10.34 -12.97 1.29
N GLY A 186 -11.14 -12.59 0.28
CA GLY A 186 -10.64 -11.92 -0.93
C GLY A 186 -9.93 -10.59 -0.66
N ASP A 187 -10.39 -9.83 0.33
CA ASP A 187 -9.76 -8.58 0.78
C ASP A 187 -8.35 -8.80 1.35
N LYS A 188 -8.18 -9.87 2.14
CA LYS A 188 -6.89 -10.22 2.75
C LYS A 188 -5.91 -10.78 1.71
N VAL A 189 -6.40 -11.60 0.78
CA VAL A 189 -5.58 -12.08 -0.35
C VAL A 189 -5.15 -10.91 -1.21
N ALA A 190 -6.06 -10.01 -1.59
CA ALA A 190 -5.72 -8.83 -2.38
C ALA A 190 -4.65 -7.97 -1.69
N GLY A 191 -4.76 -7.77 -0.38
CA GLY A 191 -3.75 -7.10 0.42
C GLY A 191 -2.39 -7.81 0.41
N ALA A 192 -2.38 -9.14 0.58
CA ALA A 192 -1.15 -9.95 0.54
C ALA A 192 -0.48 -9.93 -0.85
N VAL A 193 -1.26 -10.02 -1.93
CA VAL A 193 -0.75 -9.98 -3.30
C VAL A 193 -0.13 -8.62 -3.62
N LEU A 194 -0.74 -7.52 -3.17
CA LEU A 194 -0.15 -6.18 -3.35
C LEU A 194 1.16 -6.00 -2.56
N GLN A 195 1.25 -6.57 -1.35
CA GLN A 195 2.52 -6.60 -0.59
C GLN A 195 3.57 -7.43 -1.33
N GLY A 196 3.20 -8.65 -1.77
CA GLY A 196 4.05 -9.53 -2.56
C GLY A 196 4.55 -8.88 -3.85
N ALA A 197 3.72 -8.11 -4.54
CA ALA A 197 4.11 -7.37 -5.73
C ALA A 197 5.26 -6.37 -5.46
N ALA A 198 5.27 -5.70 -4.30
CA ALA A 198 6.37 -4.80 -3.93
C ALA A 198 7.69 -5.57 -3.75
N TYR A 199 7.64 -6.74 -3.13
CA TYR A 199 8.80 -7.62 -2.96
C TYR A 199 9.31 -8.18 -4.28
N ILE A 200 8.41 -8.61 -5.16
CA ILE A 200 8.74 -9.10 -6.51
C ILE A 200 9.43 -7.99 -7.32
N ILE A 201 8.89 -6.76 -7.31
CA ILE A 201 9.52 -5.61 -7.98
C ILE A 201 10.91 -5.34 -7.41
N ALA A 202 11.06 -5.28 -6.09
CA ALA A 202 12.35 -5.01 -5.44
C ALA A 202 13.40 -6.08 -5.78
N LEU A 203 12.97 -7.35 -5.90
CA LEU A 203 13.85 -8.45 -6.32
C LEU A 203 14.22 -8.36 -7.81
N GLN A 204 13.27 -8.00 -8.66
CA GLN A 204 13.53 -7.76 -10.09
C GLN A 204 14.50 -6.59 -10.30
N GLU A 205 14.34 -5.48 -9.58
CA GLU A 205 15.27 -4.36 -9.61
C GLU A 205 16.66 -4.74 -9.11
N LEU A 206 16.74 -5.58 -8.07
CA LEU A 206 18.01 -6.11 -7.58
C LEU A 206 18.76 -6.88 -8.67
N LEU A 207 18.07 -7.79 -9.39
CA LEU A 207 18.66 -8.55 -10.50
C LEU A 207 19.03 -7.64 -11.68
N ALA A 208 18.13 -6.75 -12.08
CA ALA A 208 18.37 -5.80 -13.16
C ALA A 208 19.60 -4.91 -12.89
N SER A 209 19.76 -4.42 -11.66
CA SER A 209 20.92 -3.61 -11.25
C SER A 209 22.25 -4.34 -11.35
N ALA A 210 22.22 -5.67 -11.42
CA ALA A 210 23.38 -6.54 -11.55
C ALA A 210 23.55 -7.08 -12.99
N GLY A 211 22.77 -6.60 -13.96
CA GLY A 211 22.80 -7.04 -15.35
C GLY A 211 22.23 -8.44 -15.58
N LEU A 212 21.36 -8.91 -14.68
CA LEU A 212 20.72 -10.23 -14.75
C LEU A 212 19.27 -10.09 -15.23
N ASP A 213 18.77 -11.14 -15.85
CA ASP A 213 17.39 -11.21 -16.33
C ASP A 213 16.37 -11.16 -15.17
N ILE A 214 15.36 -10.30 -15.32
CA ILE A 214 14.28 -10.11 -14.35
C ILE A 214 13.24 -11.23 -14.39
N ASP A 215 13.14 -11.95 -15.51
CA ASP A 215 12.20 -13.06 -15.70
C ASP A 215 12.59 -14.28 -14.86
N ARG A 216 13.78 -14.23 -14.27
CA ARG A 216 14.21 -15.13 -13.20
C ARG A 216 13.49 -14.87 -11.89
N VAL A 217 12.64 -13.85 -11.76
CA VAL A 217 11.76 -13.69 -10.60
C VAL A 217 10.34 -14.02 -11.03
N SER A 218 9.77 -15.07 -10.45
CA SER A 218 8.39 -15.45 -10.72
C SER A 218 7.44 -14.32 -10.32
N THR A 219 6.46 -14.05 -11.17
CA THR A 219 5.33 -13.16 -10.85
C THR A 219 4.25 -13.87 -10.04
N THR A 220 4.39 -15.18 -9.80
CA THR A 220 3.52 -15.97 -8.95
C THR A 220 3.99 -15.89 -7.50
N LEU A 221 3.15 -15.30 -6.65
CA LEU A 221 3.35 -15.24 -5.22
C LEU A 221 2.96 -16.57 -4.56
N LEU A 222 3.79 -17.06 -3.65
CA LEU A 222 3.44 -18.20 -2.79
C LEU A 222 2.88 -17.68 -1.47
N LEU A 223 1.69 -18.14 -1.10
CA LEU A 223 1.05 -17.82 0.17
C LEU A 223 1.04 -19.05 1.07
N ILE A 224 1.58 -18.90 2.28
CA ILE A 224 1.48 -19.89 3.34
C ILE A 224 0.42 -19.43 4.35
N THR A 225 -0.66 -20.21 4.47
CA THR A 225 -1.83 -19.85 5.27
C THR A 225 -2.34 -21.04 6.07
N PRO A 226 -3.03 -20.83 7.21
CA PRO A 226 -3.72 -21.91 7.91
C PRO A 226 -4.79 -22.57 7.05
N ARG A 227 -4.87 -23.90 7.11
CA ARG A 227 -5.91 -24.72 6.47
C ARG A 227 -7.14 -24.85 7.36
N ASP A 228 -8.29 -24.52 6.79
CA ASP A 228 -9.62 -24.63 7.41
C ASP A 228 -9.63 -23.98 8.80
N PHE A 229 -10.21 -24.66 9.79
CA PHE A 229 -10.23 -24.21 11.18
C PHE A 229 -9.00 -24.66 11.98
N THR A 230 -7.96 -25.18 11.31
CA THR A 230 -6.75 -25.70 11.96
C THR A 230 -5.59 -24.70 11.85
N ARG A 231 -4.52 -24.94 12.61
CA ARG A 231 -3.24 -24.24 12.43
C ARG A 231 -2.28 -24.96 11.47
N ARG A 232 -2.74 -25.99 10.75
CA ARG A 232 -1.88 -26.68 9.79
C ARG A 232 -1.63 -25.75 8.60
N PRO A 233 -0.36 -25.45 8.25
CA PRO A 233 -0.10 -24.62 7.11
C PRO A 233 -0.44 -25.33 5.80
N MET A 234 -0.86 -24.55 4.81
CA MET A 234 -0.96 -24.94 3.42
C MET A 234 -0.24 -23.90 2.56
N ALA A 235 0.27 -24.34 1.42
CA ALA A 235 0.77 -23.44 0.39
C ALA A 235 -0.26 -23.29 -0.72
N SER A 236 -0.42 -22.06 -1.20
CA SER A 236 -1.20 -21.71 -2.38
C SER A 236 -0.40 -20.75 -3.25
N THR A 237 -0.79 -20.63 -4.52
CA THR A 237 -0.14 -19.76 -5.50
C THR A 237 -1.12 -18.71 -6.00
N VAL A 238 -0.65 -17.49 -6.21
CA VAL A 238 -1.46 -16.39 -6.74
C VAL A 238 -0.66 -15.61 -7.76
N ASP A 239 -1.21 -15.41 -8.96
CA ASP A 239 -0.60 -14.56 -9.97
C ASP A 239 -0.67 -13.09 -9.53
N ALA A 240 0.50 -12.45 -9.36
CA ALA A 240 0.62 -11.05 -8.98
C ALA A 240 0.91 -10.13 -10.19
N SER A 241 0.90 -10.65 -11.43
CA SER A 241 1.30 -9.91 -12.63
C SER A 241 0.55 -8.58 -12.81
N GLN A 242 -0.76 -8.56 -12.52
CA GLN A 242 -1.55 -7.33 -12.65
C GLN A 242 -1.22 -6.30 -11.57
N GLN A 243 -0.96 -6.76 -10.34
CA GLN A 243 -0.57 -5.93 -9.20
C GLN A 243 0.83 -5.37 -9.41
N ILE A 244 1.77 -6.17 -9.94
CA ILE A 244 3.11 -5.72 -10.34
C ILE A 244 3.00 -4.60 -11.38
N LYS A 245 2.21 -4.81 -12.45
CA LYS A 245 1.97 -3.79 -13.48
C LYS A 245 1.37 -2.51 -12.89
N SER A 246 0.38 -2.65 -12.00
CA SER A 246 -0.27 -1.50 -11.36
C SER A 246 0.67 -0.72 -10.46
N LEU A 247 1.43 -1.43 -9.61
CA LEU A 247 2.35 -0.82 -8.65
C LEU A 247 3.52 -0.14 -9.37
N ARG A 248 4.13 -0.78 -10.39
CA ARG A 248 5.17 -0.13 -11.24
C ARG A 248 4.67 1.19 -11.84
N ARG A 249 3.44 1.20 -12.38
CA ARG A 249 2.84 2.44 -12.89
C ARG A 249 2.69 3.52 -11.81
N GLN A 250 2.34 3.15 -10.59
CA GLN A 250 2.23 4.11 -9.49
C GLN A 250 3.57 4.61 -8.99
N LEU A 251 4.58 3.74 -8.90
CA LEU A 251 5.94 4.14 -8.54
C LEU A 251 6.49 5.16 -9.55
N ASN A 252 6.37 4.86 -10.85
CA ASN A 252 6.77 5.80 -11.91
C ASN A 252 6.02 7.14 -11.84
N ARG A 253 4.73 7.11 -11.46
CA ARG A 253 3.94 8.35 -11.29
C ARG A 253 4.41 9.16 -10.08
N LEU A 254 4.81 8.50 -8.99
CA LEU A 254 5.36 9.16 -7.82
C LEU A 254 6.72 9.80 -8.09
N ASP A 255 7.47 9.27 -9.05
CA ASP A 255 8.69 9.92 -9.54
C ASP A 255 8.37 11.20 -10.34
N GLY A 256 7.17 11.31 -10.92
CA GLY A 256 6.65 12.50 -11.61
C GLY A 256 5.99 13.56 -10.72
N VAL A 257 6.19 13.51 -9.39
CA VAL A 257 5.60 14.48 -8.44
C VAL A 257 6.18 15.90 -8.59
N GLU A 258 7.27 16.06 -9.35
CA GLU A 258 7.85 17.38 -9.68
C GLU A 258 6.82 18.38 -10.22
N GLU A 259 5.94 17.95 -11.13
CA GLU A 259 4.88 18.82 -11.67
C GLU A 259 3.89 19.29 -10.60
N LEU A 260 3.62 18.45 -9.60
CA LEU A 260 2.76 18.83 -8.47
C LEU A 260 3.47 19.84 -7.57
N LEU A 261 4.78 19.69 -7.38
CA LEU A 261 5.57 20.64 -6.59
C LEU A 261 5.60 22.02 -7.22
N ASP A 262 5.65 22.11 -8.55
CA ASP A 262 5.70 23.38 -9.29
C ASP A 262 4.39 24.17 -9.21
N GLN A 263 3.29 23.49 -8.89
CA GLN A 263 1.97 24.11 -8.68
C GLN A 263 1.75 24.57 -7.23
N LEU A 264 2.66 24.24 -6.31
CA LEU A 264 2.48 24.61 -4.90
C LEU A 264 2.83 26.08 -4.66
N PRO A 265 2.06 26.79 -3.82
CA PRO A 265 2.45 28.10 -3.33
C PRO A 265 3.81 28.06 -2.61
N THR A 266 4.61 29.10 -2.80
CA THR A 266 5.90 29.27 -2.12
C THR A 266 5.72 29.25 -0.60
N GLY A 267 6.60 28.52 0.10
CA GLY A 267 6.61 28.46 1.57
C GLY A 267 5.62 27.48 2.20
N ILE A 268 4.87 26.71 1.39
CA ILE A 268 4.01 25.64 1.91
C ILE A 268 4.85 24.58 2.63
N THR A 269 4.34 24.14 3.79
CA THR A 269 4.86 23.00 4.54
C THR A 269 3.71 22.29 5.26
N PHE A 270 3.90 21.01 5.53
CA PHE A 270 3.05 20.14 6.33
C PHE A 270 3.69 19.83 7.69
N ASP A 271 4.73 20.58 8.07
CA ASP A 271 5.37 20.46 9.37
C ASP A 271 4.36 20.66 10.51
N LEU A 272 4.42 19.76 11.49
CA LEU A 272 3.61 19.79 12.70
C LEU A 272 4.20 20.71 13.78
N ALA A 273 5.41 21.24 13.56
CA ALA A 273 6.10 22.16 14.47
C ALA A 273 6.11 21.60 15.90
N TYR A 274 6.82 20.51 16.11
CA TYR A 274 6.89 19.89 17.44
C TYR A 274 7.65 20.78 18.44
N ASP A 275 7.23 20.78 19.70
CA ASP A 275 7.85 21.54 20.80
C ASP A 275 9.13 20.89 21.39
N GLY A 276 9.50 19.71 20.89
CA GLY A 276 10.70 18.99 21.34
C GLY A 276 11.10 17.87 20.38
N ASP A 277 12.31 17.35 20.60
CA ASP A 277 12.92 16.36 19.71
C ASP A 277 12.50 14.93 20.03
N ASP A 278 12.19 14.61 21.29
CA ASP A 278 11.83 13.26 21.72
C ASP A 278 10.45 12.86 21.17
N PRO A 279 10.38 11.90 20.22
CA PRO A 279 9.12 11.49 19.61
C PRO A 279 8.09 10.93 20.60
N ARG A 280 8.50 10.55 21.82
CA ARG A 280 7.62 9.99 22.85
C ARG A 280 6.93 11.05 23.71
N THR A 281 7.51 12.25 23.80
CA THR A 281 7.05 13.31 24.72
C THR A 281 6.69 14.61 24.00
N ARG A 282 7.17 14.79 22.76
CA ARG A 282 6.87 15.97 21.95
C ARG A 282 5.38 16.10 21.60
N THR A 283 4.92 17.34 21.49
CA THR A 283 3.57 17.72 21.10
C THR A 283 3.61 18.59 19.85
N ALA A 284 2.71 18.34 18.90
CA ALA A 284 2.57 19.16 17.70
C ALA A 284 1.96 20.53 18.07
N THR A 285 2.60 21.63 17.66
CA THR A 285 2.15 23.00 18.00
C THR A 285 1.59 23.78 16.81
N ARG A 286 1.71 23.24 15.60
CA ARG A 286 1.20 23.87 14.37
C ARG A 286 -0.27 24.26 14.52
N ASP A 287 -0.66 25.46 14.11
CA ASP A 287 -2.07 25.85 14.05
C ASP A 287 -2.86 24.93 13.11
N ARG A 288 -4.05 24.47 13.55
CA ARG A 288 -4.84 23.47 12.82
C ARG A 288 -5.49 24.05 11.57
N ASP A 289 -5.91 25.31 11.60
CA ASP A 289 -6.53 25.97 10.45
C ASP A 289 -5.49 26.27 9.38
N ASP A 290 -4.31 26.73 9.78
CA ASP A 290 -3.16 26.92 8.90
C ASP A 290 -2.71 25.59 8.25
N LEU A 291 -2.61 24.51 9.02
CA LEU A 291 -2.32 23.17 8.46
C LEU A 291 -3.41 22.70 7.50
N THR A 292 -4.68 22.93 7.82
CA THR A 292 -5.82 22.59 6.95
C THR A 292 -5.74 23.36 5.63
N LYS A 293 -5.43 24.66 5.66
CA LYS A 293 -5.20 25.49 4.47
C LYS A 293 -4.02 24.95 3.65
N ALA A 294 -2.92 24.59 4.29
CA ALA A 294 -1.77 24.01 3.62
C ALA A 294 -2.13 22.70 2.90
N LEU A 295 -2.85 21.78 3.56
CA LEU A 295 -3.33 20.54 2.94
C LEU A 295 -4.32 20.78 1.80
N ASN A 296 -5.09 21.87 1.85
CA ASN A 296 -6.06 22.24 0.83
C ASN A 296 -5.44 22.88 -0.42
N THR A 297 -4.15 23.24 -0.41
CA THR A 297 -3.42 23.63 -1.62
C THR A 297 -3.32 22.52 -2.65
N THR A 298 -3.46 21.26 -2.22
CA THR A 298 -3.61 20.11 -3.11
C THR A 298 -4.96 19.44 -2.92
N GLN A 299 -5.66 19.27 -4.04
CA GLN A 299 -6.97 18.62 -4.05
C GLN A 299 -6.85 17.16 -3.59
N ALA A 300 -7.62 16.79 -2.58
CA ALA A 300 -7.87 15.40 -2.27
C ALA A 300 -8.94 14.84 -3.22
N ARG A 301 -8.80 13.56 -3.56
CA ARG A 301 -9.83 12.79 -4.25
C ARG A 301 -10.37 11.75 -3.28
N TYR A 302 -11.23 12.15 -2.34
CA TYR A 302 -11.78 11.19 -1.38
C TYR A 302 -12.54 10.07 -2.11
N ARG A 303 -12.47 8.86 -1.58
CA ARG A 303 -13.22 7.68 -2.03
C ARG A 303 -13.57 6.87 -0.79
N SER A 304 -14.68 6.14 -0.80
CA SER A 304 -15.13 5.33 0.34
C SER A 304 -14.06 4.31 0.79
N ASN A 305 -13.30 3.74 -0.16
CA ASN A 305 -12.22 2.79 0.12
C ASN A 305 -10.97 3.44 0.78
N CYS A 306 -10.83 4.77 0.78
CA CYS A 306 -9.70 5.45 1.40
C CYS A 306 -9.55 5.09 2.88
N ARG A 307 -10.65 4.79 3.59
CA ARG A 307 -10.63 4.42 5.02
C ARG A 307 -9.76 3.19 5.34
N HIS A 308 -9.49 2.36 4.33
CA HIS A 308 -8.69 1.14 4.47
C HIS A 308 -7.23 1.33 4.09
N HIS A 309 -6.88 2.46 3.45
CA HIS A 309 -5.61 2.61 2.73
C HIS A 309 -4.91 3.96 2.95
N CYS A 310 -5.57 4.97 3.50
CA CYS A 310 -5.02 6.31 3.69
C CYS A 310 -5.36 6.83 5.09
N GLN A 311 -4.32 7.25 5.82
CA GLN A 311 -4.44 7.75 7.20
C GLN A 311 -5.28 9.03 7.31
N LEU A 312 -5.31 9.86 6.26
CA LEU A 312 -6.13 11.07 6.19
C LEU A 312 -7.58 10.83 5.77
N ALA A 313 -8.05 9.57 5.71
CA ALA A 313 -9.36 9.26 5.17
C ALA A 313 -10.52 9.95 5.91
N LEU A 314 -10.48 10.03 7.24
CA LEU A 314 -11.55 10.68 8.02
C LEU A 314 -11.54 12.20 7.85
N PHE A 315 -10.37 12.81 7.82
CA PHE A 315 -10.22 14.24 7.51
C PHE A 315 -10.77 14.57 6.11
N CYS A 316 -10.35 13.81 5.09
CA CYS A 316 -10.83 14.02 3.72
C CYS A 316 -12.32 13.69 3.57
N ARG A 317 -12.85 12.74 4.35
CA ARG A 317 -14.29 12.44 4.39
C ARG A 317 -15.08 13.60 4.98
N SER A 318 -14.59 14.22 6.05
CA SER A 318 -15.23 15.42 6.63
C SER A 318 -15.29 16.54 5.60
N GLN A 319 -14.18 16.84 4.93
CA GLN A 319 -14.15 17.84 3.87
C GLN A 319 -15.12 17.52 2.72
N ALA A 320 -15.20 16.25 2.31
CA ALA A 320 -16.13 15.82 1.28
C ALA A 320 -17.60 15.94 1.73
N HIS A 321 -17.88 15.71 3.01
CA HIS A 321 -19.21 15.89 3.59
C HIS A 321 -19.59 17.38 3.66
N ASP A 322 -18.69 18.23 4.15
CA ASP A 322 -18.92 19.68 4.26
C ASP A 322 -19.07 20.33 2.89
N GLY A 323 -18.32 19.85 1.88
CA GLY A 323 -18.46 20.26 0.49
C GLY A 323 -19.61 19.61 -0.26
N GLN A 324 -20.41 18.76 0.39
CA GLN A 324 -21.51 17.99 -0.20
C GLN A 324 -21.12 17.26 -1.49
N LEU A 325 -19.93 16.66 -1.52
CA LEU A 325 -19.42 15.95 -2.68
C LEU A 325 -20.13 14.59 -2.83
N VAL A 326 -20.39 14.18 -4.08
CA VAL A 326 -21.01 12.86 -4.37
C VAL A 326 -20.15 11.68 -3.90
N ASP A 327 -18.85 11.91 -3.69
CA ASP A 327 -17.89 10.94 -3.16
C ASP A 327 -18.29 10.30 -1.83
N VAL A 328 -19.10 10.99 -1.01
CA VAL A 328 -19.57 10.46 0.28
C VAL A 328 -20.66 9.40 0.13
N LEU A 329 -21.34 9.34 -1.03
CA LEU A 329 -22.38 8.36 -1.36
C LEU A 329 -21.80 7.00 -1.76
N GLY A 330 -20.51 6.95 -2.11
CA GLY A 330 -19.81 5.72 -2.51
C GLY A 330 -19.51 5.65 -4.01
N SER A 331 -18.76 4.61 -4.40
CA SER A 331 -18.22 4.49 -5.75
C SER A 331 -19.30 4.30 -6.81
N ALA A 332 -20.33 3.49 -6.55
CA ALA A 332 -21.43 3.27 -7.50
C ALA A 332 -22.15 4.57 -7.83
N ALA A 333 -22.59 5.32 -6.81
CA ALA A 333 -23.25 6.61 -7.00
C ALA A 333 -22.36 7.62 -7.75
N ARG A 334 -21.06 7.65 -7.46
CA ARG A 334 -20.12 8.51 -8.19
C ARG A 334 -20.00 8.11 -9.67
N GLU A 335 -19.95 6.81 -9.96
CA GLU A 335 -19.86 6.30 -11.33
C GLU A 335 -21.13 6.62 -12.13
N ASP A 336 -22.29 6.46 -11.51
CA ASP A 336 -23.59 6.79 -12.11
C ASP A 336 -23.76 8.30 -12.36
N LEU A 337 -23.24 9.14 -11.45
CA LEU A 337 -23.32 10.61 -11.53
C LEU A 337 -22.24 11.25 -12.42
N GLY A 338 -21.30 10.46 -12.96
CA GLY A 338 -20.36 10.90 -13.98
C GLY A 338 -19.61 12.21 -13.63
N SER A 339 -19.91 13.28 -14.37
CA SER A 339 -19.29 14.61 -14.25
C SER A 339 -19.91 15.50 -13.15
N ILE A 340 -20.96 15.05 -12.47
CA ILE A 340 -21.58 15.81 -11.38
C ILE A 340 -20.81 15.55 -10.07
N ASP A 341 -20.14 16.59 -9.56
CA ASP A 341 -19.28 16.46 -8.39
C ASP A 341 -19.99 16.68 -7.04
N THR A 342 -21.16 17.34 -7.02
CA THR A 342 -21.86 17.71 -5.78
C THR A 342 -23.30 17.23 -5.72
N ILE A 343 -23.74 16.88 -4.51
CA ILE A 343 -25.11 16.45 -4.23
C ILE A 343 -26.14 17.54 -4.59
N PRO A 344 -25.94 18.83 -4.24
CA PRO A 344 -26.86 19.89 -4.65
C PRO A 344 -26.96 20.04 -6.16
N ALA A 345 -25.86 19.85 -6.91
CA ALA A 345 -25.91 19.90 -8.37
C ALA A 345 -26.74 18.74 -8.94
N ALA A 346 -26.57 17.52 -8.41
CA ALA A 346 -27.36 16.36 -8.83
C ALA A 346 -28.86 16.58 -8.54
N LEU A 347 -29.20 17.06 -7.34
CA LEU A 347 -30.58 17.34 -6.96
C LEU A 347 -31.19 18.48 -7.80
N GLY A 348 -30.43 19.54 -8.04
CA GLY A 348 -30.92 20.67 -8.85
C GLY A 348 -31.13 20.30 -10.33
N LEU A 349 -30.35 19.35 -10.86
CA LEU A 349 -30.61 18.79 -12.19
C LEU A 349 -31.84 17.87 -12.18
N ALA A 350 -32.05 17.13 -11.09
CA ALA A 350 -33.19 16.22 -10.92
C ALA A 350 -34.53 16.96 -10.77
N ASP A 351 -34.57 18.10 -10.07
CA ASP A 351 -35.78 18.91 -9.89
C ASP A 351 -35.97 19.99 -10.96
N GLY A 352 -34.97 20.19 -11.83
CA GLY A 352 -34.99 21.16 -12.91
C GLY A 352 -34.66 22.61 -12.50
N SER A 353 -34.24 22.84 -11.25
CA SER A 353 -33.76 24.16 -10.79
C SER A 353 -32.41 24.55 -11.39
N LEU A 354 -31.61 23.57 -11.82
CA LEU A 354 -30.38 23.78 -12.58
C LEU A 354 -30.56 23.34 -14.03
N SER A 355 -30.00 24.13 -14.95
CA SER A 355 -29.89 23.75 -16.36
C SER A 355 -28.66 22.87 -16.58
N PRO A 356 -28.78 21.73 -17.28
CA PRO A 356 -27.63 20.88 -17.58
C PRO A 356 -26.65 21.58 -18.53
N ALA A 357 -25.35 21.32 -18.33
CA ALA A 357 -24.36 21.54 -19.38
C ALA A 357 -24.59 20.56 -20.56
N PRO A 358 -24.07 20.84 -21.77
CA PRO A 358 -24.29 19.98 -22.94
C PRO A 358 -23.86 18.51 -22.73
N ASP A 359 -22.81 18.28 -21.94
CA ASP A 359 -22.30 16.94 -21.61
C ASP A 359 -23.09 16.25 -20.47
N GLN A 360 -24.08 16.94 -19.89
CA GLN A 360 -24.90 16.47 -18.78
C GLN A 360 -26.37 16.23 -19.16
N GLU A 361 -26.78 16.48 -20.41
CA GLU A 361 -28.18 16.42 -20.84
C GLU A 361 -28.83 15.05 -20.57
N ASP A 362 -28.16 13.96 -20.99
CA ASP A 362 -28.65 12.60 -20.79
C ASP A 362 -28.73 12.22 -19.30
N LEU A 363 -27.72 12.63 -18.51
CA LEU A 363 -27.69 12.38 -17.08
C LEU A 363 -28.79 13.16 -16.34
N ALA A 364 -29.03 14.41 -16.72
CA ALA A 364 -30.11 15.22 -16.17
C ALA A 364 -31.49 14.66 -16.56
N ALA A 365 -31.65 14.07 -17.75
CA ALA A 365 -32.87 13.37 -18.12
C ALA A 365 -33.10 12.13 -17.24
N ALA A 366 -32.06 11.33 -17.00
CA ALA A 366 -32.13 10.17 -16.12
C ALA A 366 -32.45 10.56 -14.66
N LEU A 367 -31.83 11.64 -14.15
CA LEU A 367 -32.09 12.16 -12.81
C LEU A 367 -33.54 12.66 -12.65
N ARG A 368 -34.06 13.40 -13.64
CA ARG A 368 -35.46 13.85 -13.66
C ARG A 368 -36.44 12.68 -13.67
N TYR A 369 -36.13 11.63 -14.43
CA TYR A 369 -36.95 10.41 -14.44
C TYR A 369 -36.90 9.67 -13.09
N ALA A 370 -35.73 9.58 -12.46
CA ALA A 370 -35.62 9.00 -11.11
C ALA A 370 -36.41 9.82 -10.07
N GLU A 371 -36.36 11.14 -10.17
CA GLU A 371 -37.12 12.06 -9.31
C GLU A 371 -38.63 11.95 -9.52
N SER A 372 -39.11 11.77 -10.76
CA SER A 372 -40.54 11.53 -11.02
C SER A 372 -41.02 10.24 -10.38
N ILE A 373 -40.26 9.14 -10.50
CA ILE A 373 -40.57 7.87 -9.82
C ILE A 373 -40.58 8.04 -8.30
N ARG A 374 -39.60 8.76 -7.73
CA ARG A 374 -39.54 9.04 -6.29
C ARG A 374 -40.79 9.79 -5.83
N ASN A 375 -41.23 10.79 -6.59
CA ASN A 375 -42.42 11.57 -6.27
C ASN A 375 -43.72 10.76 -6.44
N GLU A 376 -43.81 9.86 -7.42
CA GLU A 376 -44.94 8.93 -7.54
C GLU A 376 -45.04 7.96 -6.35
N LEU A 377 -43.90 7.45 -5.87
CA LEU A 377 -43.86 6.48 -4.77
C LEU A 377 -44.05 7.12 -3.40
N PHE A 378 -43.52 8.33 -3.18
CA PHE A 378 -43.44 8.94 -1.84
C PHE A 378 -44.15 10.30 -1.73
N GLY A 379 -44.53 10.93 -2.84
CA GLY A 379 -45.18 12.26 -2.85
C GLY A 379 -46.68 12.23 -2.57
N GLY A 380 -47.29 11.05 -2.42
CA GLY A 380 -48.72 10.88 -2.10
C GLY A 380 -49.07 10.85 -0.61
N ALA A 381 -48.08 10.99 0.29
CA ALA A 381 -48.30 11.09 1.73
C ALA A 381 -48.10 12.54 2.19
N ALA A 382 -49.13 13.36 2.01
CA ALA A 382 -49.28 14.67 2.63
C ALA A 382 -50.60 14.73 3.40
#